data_AF-A0A7S2UFM0-F1
#
_entry.id   AF-A0A7S2UFM0-F1
#
_cell.length_a   1.000
_cell.length_b   1.000
_cell.length_c   1.000
_cell.angle_alpha   90.00
_cell.angle_beta   90.00
_cell.angle_gamma   90.00
#
_symmetry.space_group_name_H-M   'P 1'
#
loop_
_entity.id
_entity.type
_entity.pdbx_description
1 polymer ?
#
loop_
_entity_poly.entity_id
_entity_poly.type
_entity_poly.pdbx_seq_one_letter_code
_entity_poly.pdbx_strand_id
1 'polypeptide(L)'
;MLDQYRMIRYDAGSGNLASIDLGRVASHFYIRAESVATFNEMLEKLPAPSDADLCHIICCASEFENVKVRAEELPEVDEILKNKKACPLEVKAPVEEFSGKCCVLMQAFISNERLKSFTLISDTNYIASNA
;
A
#
# COMPACT_ATOMS: atom_id res chain seq x y z
N MET A 1 9.08 -17.45 11.13
CA MET A 1 8.66 -16.53 10.06
C MET A 1 7.29 -15.93 10.36
N LEU A 2 6.18 -16.69 10.43
CA LEU A 2 4.84 -16.12 10.75
C LEU A 2 4.69 -15.57 12.18
N ASP A 3 5.43 -16.11 13.14
CA ASP A 3 5.48 -15.62 14.54
C ASP A 3 6.20 -14.27 14.65
N GLN A 4 7.24 -14.06 13.83
CA GLN A 4 7.95 -12.77 13.73
C GLN A 4 7.10 -11.67 13.09
N TYR A 5 6.22 -12.04 12.15
CA TYR A 5 5.29 -11.09 11.52
C TYR A 5 4.00 -10.89 12.31
N ARG A 6 3.92 -11.46 13.52
CA ARG A 6 2.72 -11.44 14.37
C ARG A 6 1.49 -11.85 13.56
N MET A 7 1.55 -12.97 12.85
CA MET A 7 0.38 -13.53 12.18
C MET A 7 -0.16 -14.76 12.91
N ILE A 8 0.72 -15.44 13.66
CA ILE A 8 0.42 -16.58 14.53
C ILE A 8 1.29 -16.42 15.78
N ARG A 9 0.79 -16.75 16.97
CA ARG A 9 1.67 -17.02 18.13
C ARG A 9 2.03 -18.49 18.13
N TYR A 10 3.32 -18.80 18.07
CA TYR A 10 3.82 -20.15 18.22
C TYR A 10 4.38 -20.36 19.62
N ASP A 11 3.82 -21.31 20.37
CA ASP A 11 4.38 -21.73 21.65
C ASP A 11 5.31 -22.92 21.47
N ALA A 12 6.62 -22.68 21.56
CA ALA A 12 7.64 -23.70 21.37
C ALA A 12 7.63 -24.83 22.43
N GLY A 13 7.00 -24.60 23.59
CA GLY A 13 6.89 -25.60 24.66
C GLY A 13 5.78 -26.63 24.44
N SER A 14 4.67 -26.24 23.81
CA SER A 14 3.52 -27.13 23.57
C SER A 14 3.29 -27.48 22.09
N GLY A 15 3.98 -26.80 21.16
CA GLY A 15 3.81 -26.97 19.72
C GLY A 15 2.53 -26.33 19.15
N ASN A 16 1.78 -25.58 19.98
CA ASN A 16 0.51 -25.00 19.60
C ASN A 16 0.68 -23.70 18.79
N LEU A 17 -0.23 -23.52 17.83
CA LEU A 17 -0.34 -22.34 16.97
C LEU A 17 -1.64 -21.60 17.33
N ALA A 18 -1.55 -20.34 17.73
CA ALA A 18 -2.72 -19.48 17.95
C ALA A 18 -2.76 -18.39 16.87
N SER A 19 -3.76 -18.43 15.98
CA SER A 19 -3.93 -17.36 14.98
C SER A 19 -4.33 -16.07 15.68
N ILE A 20 -3.68 -14.96 15.37
CA ILE A 20 -4.19 -13.66 15.81
C ILE A 20 -5.15 -13.08 14.76
N ASP A 21 -6.08 -12.22 15.17
CA ASP A 21 -7.14 -11.71 14.27
C ASP A 21 -6.59 -11.04 13.00
N LEU A 22 -5.40 -10.45 13.08
CA LEU A 22 -4.67 -9.91 11.94
C LEU A 22 -4.26 -10.98 10.91
N GLY A 23 -3.81 -12.15 11.38
CA GLY A 23 -3.48 -13.29 10.51
C GLY A 23 -4.72 -13.90 9.84
N ARG A 24 -5.88 -13.84 10.50
CA ARG A 24 -7.17 -14.24 9.91
C ARG A 24 -7.62 -13.27 8.82
N VAL A 25 -7.56 -11.95 9.08
CA VAL A 25 -7.90 -10.92 8.09
C VAL A 25 -6.97 -11.05 6.87
N ALA A 26 -5.66 -11.11 7.09
CA ALA A 26 -4.70 -11.27 5.99
C ALA A 26 -4.95 -12.54 5.16
N SER A 27 -5.24 -13.67 5.80
CA SER A 27 -5.57 -14.91 5.10
C SER A 27 -6.88 -14.84 4.32
N HIS A 28 -7.89 -14.10 4.82
CA HIS A 28 -9.17 -13.93 4.13
C HIS A 28 -9.06 -13.03 2.90
N PHE A 29 -8.16 -12.04 2.93
CA PHE A 29 -7.94 -11.08 1.84
C PHE A 29 -6.70 -11.39 0.99
N TYR A 30 -6.07 -12.55 1.18
CA TYR A 30 -4.85 -12.97 0.47
C TYR A 30 -3.70 -11.96 0.55
N ILE A 31 -3.60 -11.23 1.67
CA ILE A 31 -2.52 -10.26 1.92
C ILE A 31 -1.25 -11.02 2.28
N ARG A 32 -0.15 -10.65 1.64
CA ARG A 32 1.19 -11.21 1.88
C ARG A 32 1.66 -10.93 3.30
N ALA A 33 2.39 -11.88 3.89
CA ALA A 33 2.88 -11.79 5.26
C ALA A 33 3.85 -10.61 5.45
N GLU A 34 4.62 -10.30 4.42
CA GLU A 34 5.54 -9.17 4.33
C GLU A 34 4.81 -7.83 4.44
N SER A 35 3.64 -7.71 3.79
CA SER A 35 2.78 -6.53 3.87
C SER A 35 2.20 -6.37 5.26
N VAL A 36 1.72 -7.45 5.88
CA VAL A 36 1.21 -7.43 7.27
C VAL A 36 2.30 -7.00 8.26
N ALA A 37 3.53 -7.47 8.08
CA ALA A 37 4.68 -7.06 8.88
C ALA A 37 4.95 -5.56 8.74
N THR A 38 4.96 -5.07 7.51
CA THR A 38 5.15 -3.65 7.19
C THR A 38 4.06 -2.79 7.82
N PHE A 39 2.80 -3.20 7.72
CA PHE A 39 1.67 -2.48 8.30
C PHE A 39 1.77 -2.41 9.82
N ASN A 40 2.09 -3.53 10.49
CA ASN A 40 2.26 -3.57 11.94
C ASN A 40 3.35 -2.61 12.41
N GLU A 41 4.50 -2.62 11.75
CA GLU A 41 5.62 -1.73 12.11
C GLU A 41 5.25 -0.25 11.96
N MET A 42 4.55 0.12 10.88
CA MET A 42 4.15 1.50 10.63
C MET A 42 3.03 1.96 11.56
N LEU A 43 2.02 1.10 11.80
CA LEU A 43 0.90 1.41 12.69
C LEU A 43 1.34 1.54 14.16
N GLU A 44 2.31 0.73 14.62
CA GLU A 44 2.84 0.86 15.98
C GLU A 44 3.50 2.22 16.25
N LYS A 45 4.09 2.83 15.21
CA LYS A 45 4.71 4.15 15.30
C LYS A 45 3.69 5.29 15.25
N LEU A 46 2.42 5.00 14.92
CA LEU A 46 1.36 5.97 14.69
C LEU A 46 0.13 5.66 15.58
N PRO A 47 0.07 6.20 16.81
CA PRO A 47 -1.03 5.91 17.74
C PRO A 47 -2.39 6.45 17.29
N ALA A 48 -2.41 7.45 16.40
CA ALA A 48 -3.62 8.02 15.82
C ALA A 48 -3.32 8.40 14.34
N PRO A 49 -3.31 7.44 13.41
CA PRO A 49 -2.98 7.70 12.01
C PRO A 49 -4.10 8.51 11.33
N SER A 50 -3.71 9.48 10.49
CA SER A 50 -4.63 10.18 9.59
C SER A 50 -4.95 9.35 8.35
N ASP A 51 -5.95 9.77 7.57
CA ASP A 51 -6.29 9.10 6.30
C ASP A 51 -5.11 9.07 5.32
N ALA A 52 -4.27 10.12 5.33
CA ALA A 52 -3.05 10.17 4.52
C ALA A 52 -2.02 9.13 4.99
N ASP A 53 -1.90 8.92 6.29
CA ASP A 53 -1.00 7.91 6.85
C ASP A 53 -1.49 6.50 6.51
N LEU A 54 -2.79 6.24 6.65
CA LEU A 54 -3.40 4.96 6.28
C LEU A 54 -3.23 4.67 4.78
N CYS A 55 -3.45 5.66 3.92
CA CYS A 55 -3.24 5.52 2.49
C CYS A 55 -1.78 5.19 2.16
N HIS A 56 -0.83 5.85 2.82
CA HIS A 56 0.59 5.57 2.64
C HIS A 56 0.97 4.16 3.12
N ILE A 57 0.46 3.72 4.28
CA ILE A 57 0.69 2.36 4.80
C ILE A 57 0.22 1.32 3.80
N ILE A 58 -1.00 1.49 3.25
CA ILE A 58 -1.53 0.59 2.20
C ILE A 58 -0.61 0.60 0.98
N CYS A 59 -0.14 1.77 0.54
CA CYS A 59 0.74 1.86 -0.63
C CYS A 59 2.15 1.29 -0.41
N CYS A 60 2.52 0.95 0.83
CA CYS A 60 3.76 0.24 1.14
C CYS A 60 3.60 -1.29 1.09
N ALA A 61 2.42 -1.80 0.74
CA ALA A 61 2.18 -3.23 0.61
C ALA A 61 3.11 -3.85 -0.43
N SER A 62 3.62 -5.04 -0.14
CA SER A 62 4.50 -5.79 -1.05
C SER A 62 3.78 -6.12 -2.36
N GLU A 63 2.45 -6.26 -2.34
CA GLU A 63 1.56 -6.39 -3.51
C GLU A 63 1.88 -5.36 -4.60
N PHE A 64 2.31 -4.16 -4.22
CA PHE A 64 2.60 -3.08 -5.16
C PHE A 64 4.08 -2.96 -5.57
N GLU A 65 4.96 -3.85 -5.10
CA GLU A 65 6.41 -3.79 -5.40
C GLU A 65 6.73 -3.87 -6.91
N ASN A 66 5.82 -4.46 -7.70
CA ASN A 66 5.97 -4.59 -9.15
C ASN A 66 5.65 -3.28 -9.89
N VAL A 67 5.06 -2.29 -9.21
CA VAL A 67 4.81 -0.96 -9.78
C VAL A 67 6.14 -0.22 -9.85
N LYS A 68 6.76 -0.28 -11.02
CA LYS A 68 8.03 0.40 -11.27
C LYS A 68 7.80 1.89 -11.51
N VAL A 69 8.69 2.70 -10.97
CA VAL A 69 8.77 4.13 -11.31
C VAL A 69 9.57 4.28 -12.60
N ARG A 70 9.03 5.03 -13.55
CA ARG A 70 9.68 5.33 -14.83
C ARG A 70 9.83 6.83 -14.99
N ALA A 71 10.98 7.31 -15.46
CA ALA A 71 11.26 8.74 -15.52
C ALA A 71 10.34 9.48 -16.50
N GLU A 72 9.94 8.80 -17.58
CA GLU A 72 9.08 9.35 -18.63
C GLU A 72 7.63 9.63 -18.20
N GLU A 73 7.16 8.99 -17.11
CA GLU A 73 5.79 9.16 -16.61
C GLU A 73 5.70 10.07 -15.37
N LEU A 74 6.84 10.38 -14.72
CA LEU A 74 6.90 11.28 -13.56
C LEU A 74 6.24 12.65 -13.78
N PRO A 75 6.40 13.32 -14.94
CA PRO A 75 5.73 14.61 -15.16
C PRO A 75 4.20 14.52 -15.07
N GLU A 76 3.61 13.42 -15.54
CA GLU A 76 2.16 13.20 -15.46
C GLU A 76 1.74 12.91 -14.01
N VAL A 77 2.52 12.09 -13.29
CA VAL A 77 2.29 11.81 -11.86
C VAL A 77 2.35 13.11 -11.04
N ASP A 78 3.28 14.00 -11.34
CA ASP A 78 3.41 15.32 -10.71
C ASP A 78 2.21 16.25 -11.02
N GLU A 79 1.68 16.21 -12.24
CA GLU A 79 0.46 16.93 -12.61
C GLU A 79 -0.73 16.48 -11.74
N ILE A 80 -0.88 15.17 -11.54
CA ILE A 80 -1.94 14.56 -10.73
C ILE A 80 -1.77 14.89 -9.25
N LEU A 81 -0.55 14.80 -8.72
CA LEU A 81 -0.22 15.14 -7.33
C LEU A 81 -0.61 16.58 -6.99
N LYS A 82 -0.41 17.52 -7.92
CA LYS A 82 -0.78 18.93 -7.76
C LYS A 82 -2.28 19.18 -7.89
N ASN A 83 -3.02 18.28 -8.54
CA ASN A 83 -4.46 18.40 -8.71
C ASN A 83 -5.21 17.89 -7.46
N LYS A 84 -5.69 18.81 -6.61
CA LYS A 84 -6.43 18.47 -5.39
C LYS A 84 -7.78 17.77 -5.60
N LYS A 85 -8.33 17.77 -6.82
CA LYS A 85 -9.51 16.95 -7.14
C LYS A 85 -9.12 15.48 -7.35
N ALA A 86 -7.97 15.24 -7.97
CA ALA A 86 -7.47 13.89 -8.25
C ALA A 86 -6.71 13.28 -7.05
N CYS A 87 -5.95 14.10 -6.32
CA CYS A 87 -5.12 13.71 -5.18
C CYS A 87 -5.43 14.60 -3.96
N PRO A 88 -6.57 14.37 -3.28
CA PRO A 88 -6.99 15.21 -2.14
C PRO A 88 -6.12 15.01 -0.90
N LEU A 89 -5.62 13.80 -0.66
CA LEU A 89 -4.78 13.48 0.50
C LEU A 89 -3.33 13.88 0.27
N GLU A 90 -2.63 14.19 1.36
CA GLU A 90 -1.19 14.40 1.33
C GLU A 90 -0.46 13.09 1.02
N VAL A 91 0.48 13.12 0.08
CA VAL A 91 1.33 11.96 -0.22
C VAL A 91 2.57 12.03 0.67
N LYS A 92 2.76 10.99 1.50
CA LYS A 92 3.83 10.93 2.52
C LYS A 92 5.18 10.41 1.99
N ALA A 93 5.27 10.06 0.71
CA ALA A 93 6.49 9.58 0.06
C ALA A 93 6.73 10.31 -1.28
N PRO A 94 8.00 10.47 -1.71
CA PRO A 94 8.33 11.01 -3.02
C PRO A 94 7.71 10.19 -4.16
N VAL A 95 7.32 10.83 -5.26
CA VAL A 95 6.75 10.14 -6.45
C VAL A 95 7.79 9.31 -7.20
N GLU A 96 9.07 9.57 -6.95
CA GLU A 96 10.21 8.79 -7.41
C GLU A 96 10.33 7.43 -6.71
N GLU A 97 9.58 7.23 -5.61
CA GLU A 97 9.46 5.96 -4.92
C GLU A 97 8.16 5.25 -5.32
N PHE A 98 8.18 3.91 -5.31
CA PHE A 98 7.01 3.11 -5.69
C PHE A 98 5.79 3.43 -4.83
N SER A 99 5.98 3.63 -3.52
CA SER A 99 4.90 3.90 -2.55
C SER A 99 4.25 5.26 -2.79
N GLY A 100 5.04 6.29 -3.12
CA GLY A 100 4.53 7.61 -3.48
C GLY A 100 3.78 7.60 -4.81
N LYS A 101 4.34 6.95 -5.84
CA LYS A 101 3.65 6.74 -7.12
C LYS A 101 2.34 5.98 -6.92
N CYS A 102 2.34 4.88 -6.17
CA CYS A 102 1.13 4.10 -5.89
C CYS A 102 0.07 4.93 -5.18
N CYS A 103 0.46 5.78 -4.23
CA CYS A 103 -0.46 6.66 -3.50
C CYS A 103 -1.15 7.66 -4.43
N VAL A 104 -0.41 8.28 -5.35
CA VAL A 104 -0.98 9.19 -6.37
C VAL A 104 -1.95 8.44 -7.27
N LEU A 105 -1.57 7.26 -7.78
CA LEU A 105 -2.39 6.48 -8.70
C LEU A 105 -3.65 5.91 -8.04
N MET A 106 -3.57 5.49 -6.78
CA MET A 106 -4.71 5.03 -5.99
C MET A 106 -5.73 6.14 -5.82
N GLN A 107 -5.28 7.35 -5.45
CA GLN A 107 -6.17 8.49 -5.30
C GLN A 107 -6.78 8.91 -6.64
N ALA A 108 -5.98 8.95 -7.70
CA ALA A 108 -6.44 9.25 -9.06
C ALA A 108 -7.54 8.27 -9.52
N PHE A 109 -7.38 6.98 -9.20
CA PHE A 109 -8.39 5.95 -9.49
C PHE A 109 -9.71 6.23 -8.76
N ILE A 110 -9.66 6.45 -7.45
CA ILE A 110 -10.85 6.76 -6.63
C ILE A 110 -11.55 8.04 -7.13
N SER A 111 -10.77 9.05 -7.51
CA SER A 111 -11.27 10.31 -8.06
C SER A 111 -11.71 10.24 -9.52
N ASN A 112 -11.61 9.08 -10.19
CA ASN A 112 -11.91 8.88 -11.61
C ASN A 112 -11.16 9.85 -12.55
N GLU A 113 -9.91 10.16 -12.21
CA GLU A 113 -9.04 11.01 -13.03
C GLU A 113 -8.63 10.28 -14.32
N ARG A 114 -8.51 11.01 -15.43
CA ARG A 114 -8.14 10.41 -16.73
C ARG A 114 -6.64 10.47 -16.95
N LEU A 115 -6.01 9.31 -16.88
CA LEU A 115 -4.59 9.12 -17.20
C LEU A 115 -4.38 9.11 -18.72
N LYS A 116 -3.27 9.71 -19.16
CA LYS A 116 -2.83 9.82 -20.56
C LYS A 116 -1.88 8.69 -20.92
N SER A 117 -0.93 8.36 -20.05
CA SER A 117 0.05 7.30 -20.30
C SER A 117 -0.57 5.91 -20.18
N PHE A 118 -0.36 5.05 -21.19
CA PHE A 118 -0.80 3.66 -21.17
C PHE A 118 -0.16 2.85 -20.03
N THR A 119 1.10 3.15 -19.67
CA THR A 119 1.78 2.48 -18.55
C THR A 119 1.11 2.81 -17.22
N LEU A 120 0.74 4.07 -17.01
CA LEU A 120 0.04 4.51 -15.81
C LEU A 120 -1.37 3.92 -15.72
N ILE A 121 -2.10 3.83 -16.83
CA ILE A 121 -3.41 3.15 -16.86
C ILE A 121 -3.26 1.69 -16.44
N SER A 122 -2.23 0.99 -16.96
CA SER A 122 -1.96 -0.39 -16.59
C SER A 122 -1.59 -0.53 -15.11
N ASP A 123 -0.72 0.34 -14.60
CA ASP A 123 -0.29 0.34 -13.20
C ASP A 123 -1.47 0.65 -12.26
N THR A 124 -2.34 1.60 -12.62
CA THR A 124 -3.57 1.92 -11.88
C THR A 124 -4.55 0.74 -11.84
N ASN A 125 -4.74 0.04 -12.96
CA ASN A 125 -5.59 -1.15 -12.99
C ASN A 125 -5.01 -2.29 -12.14
N TYR A 126 -3.68 -2.44 -12.12
CA TYR A 126 -3.00 -3.39 -11.26
C TYR A 126 -3.20 -3.05 -9.78
N ILE A 127 -3.03 -1.78 -9.41
CA ILE A 127 -3.29 -1.31 -8.04
C ILE A 127 -4.74 -1.58 -7.66
N ALA A 128 -5.71 -1.18 -8.48
CA ALA A 128 -7.13 -1.36 -8.22
C ALA A 128 -7.56 -2.83 -8.08
N SER A 129 -6.87 -3.76 -8.74
CA SER A 129 -7.15 -5.20 -8.64
C SER A 129 -6.58 -5.84 -7.36
N ASN A 130 -5.64 -5.17 -6.70
CA ASN A 130 -4.96 -5.63 -5.49
C ASN A 130 -5.22 -4.71 -4.27
N ALA A 131 -6.12 -3.73 -4.41
CA ALA A 131 -6.50 -2.74 -3.39
C ALA A 131 -7.70 -3.20 -2.55
#